data_AF-A0A812PUD0-F1
#
_entry.id   AF-A0A812PUD0-F1
#
_cell.length_a   1.000
_cell.length_b   1.000
_cell.length_c   1.000
_cell.angle_alpha   90.00
_cell.angle_beta   90.00
_cell.angle_gamma   90.00
#
_symmetry.space_group_name_H-M   'P 1'
#
loop_
_entity.id
_entity.type
_entity.pdbx_description
1 polymer ?
#
loop_
_entity_poly.entity_id
_entity_poly.type
_entity_poly.pdbx_seq_one_letter_code
_entity_poly.pdbx_strand_id
1 'polypeptide(L)'
;MSDPDFILGLAGFQVSRLLQDGPEVSALQALSFPHSHDFSEGPPPAELIREVRQLRCPLGVCFVSFLLCVLSQACCAVDGWNLYGAGPDVPTHCRPLKYWLSAYLASTLLPLTTSMALALPLGVLAMATGTLVRALTPASCKNEAPSLWQFVDEVGAKGLVCLVGLLIIAGLCAATIFPAIRAIDARWGASGSAVTEVIEAIREDQPPEVSPETASCLQSLATLTSG
;
A
#
# COMPACT_ATOMS: atom_id res chain seq x y z
N MET A 1 20.11 -4.57 -10.48
CA MET A 1 18.94 -4.94 -11.32
C MET A 1 17.73 -4.28 -10.69
N SER A 2 17.10 -3.36 -11.42
CA SER A 2 15.89 -2.65 -11.01
C SER A 2 14.72 -3.47 -11.51
N ASP A 3 13.87 -3.96 -10.62
CA ASP A 3 12.72 -4.79 -10.99
C ASP A 3 11.61 -3.89 -11.57
N PRO A 4 11.25 -4.02 -12.87
CA PRO A 4 10.21 -3.18 -13.50
C PRO A 4 8.83 -3.34 -12.84
N ASP A 5 8.60 -4.47 -12.16
CA ASP A 5 7.34 -4.77 -11.48
C ASP A 5 7.07 -3.84 -10.28
N PHE A 6 8.11 -3.26 -9.68
CA PHE A 6 7.97 -2.33 -8.55
C PHE A 6 7.37 -0.98 -8.98
N ILE A 7 7.66 -0.52 -10.20
CA ILE A 7 7.12 0.74 -10.73
C ILE A 7 5.67 0.56 -11.17
N LEU A 8 5.32 -0.59 -11.76
CA LEU A 8 3.94 -0.96 -12.08
C LEU A 8 3.05 -1.05 -10.84
N GLY A 9 3.58 -1.56 -9.71
CA GLY A 9 2.84 -1.62 -8.45
C GLY A 9 2.46 -0.24 -7.88
N LEU A 10 3.32 0.77 -8.02
CA LEU A 10 3.04 2.15 -7.59
C LEU A 10 2.04 2.87 -8.53
N ALA A 11 2.10 2.59 -9.83
CA ALA A 11 1.13 3.12 -10.81
C ALA A 11 -0.29 2.56 -10.58
N GLY A 12 -0.41 1.28 -10.22
CA GLY A 12 -1.71 0.67 -9.86
C GLY A 12 -2.38 1.32 -8.64
N PHE A 13 -1.60 1.87 -7.72
CA PHE A 13 -2.10 2.54 -6.51
C PHE A 13 -2.75 3.91 -6.81
N GLN A 14 -2.27 4.63 -7.84
CA GLN A 14 -2.88 5.88 -8.33
C GLN A 14 -4.19 5.61 -9.09
N VAL A 15 -4.25 4.54 -9.89
CA VAL A 15 -5.46 4.16 -10.65
C VAL A 15 -6.63 3.79 -9.73
N SER A 16 -6.38 3.09 -8.61
CA SER A 16 -7.42 2.80 -7.61
C SER A 16 -7.99 4.06 -6.95
N ARG A 17 -7.19 5.12 -6.82
CA ARG A 17 -7.63 6.39 -6.22
C ARG A 17 -8.51 7.21 -7.17
N LEU A 18 -8.22 7.18 -8.47
CA LEU A 18 -9.06 7.82 -9.50
C LEU A 18 -10.38 7.07 -9.74
N LEU A 19 -10.42 5.76 -9.49
CA LEU A 19 -11.62 4.94 -9.65
C LEU A 19 -12.62 5.05 -8.47
N GLN A 20 -12.21 5.62 -7.33
CA GLN A 20 -13.05 5.64 -6.13
C GLN A 20 -13.94 6.90 -5.97
N ASP A 21 -13.70 7.97 -6.74
CA ASP A 21 -14.32 9.28 -6.51
C ASP A 21 -15.42 9.70 -7.51
N GLY A 22 -16.05 8.79 -8.28
CA GLY A 22 -17.22 9.22 -9.07
C GLY A 22 -18.09 8.15 -9.74
N PRO A 23 -19.41 8.41 -9.92
CA PRO A 23 -20.34 7.53 -10.64
C PRO A 23 -20.17 7.52 -12.19
N GLU A 24 -19.04 8.00 -12.71
CA GLU A 24 -18.74 8.08 -14.16
C GLU A 24 -17.79 6.97 -14.66
N VAL A 25 -17.82 5.79 -14.04
CA VAL A 25 -16.97 4.65 -14.46
C VAL A 25 -17.30 4.18 -15.89
N SER A 26 -18.50 4.48 -16.39
CA SER A 26 -18.91 4.16 -17.78
C SER A 26 -18.36 5.11 -18.84
N ALA A 27 -17.92 6.33 -18.48
CA ALA A 27 -17.32 7.29 -19.42
C ALA A 27 -15.79 7.11 -19.53
N LEU A 28 -15.14 6.66 -18.45
CA LEU A 28 -13.69 6.41 -18.43
C LEU A 28 -13.27 5.14 -19.19
N GLN A 29 -14.19 4.18 -19.40
CA GLN A 29 -13.92 3.04 -20.28
C GLN A 29 -13.90 3.44 -21.78
N ALA A 30 -14.55 4.55 -22.15
CA ALA A 30 -14.45 5.17 -23.46
C ALA A 30 -13.22 6.10 -23.62
N LEU A 31 -12.54 6.41 -22.50
CA LEU A 31 -11.18 6.99 -22.45
C LEU A 31 -10.12 5.89 -22.32
N SER A 32 -10.39 4.70 -22.86
CA SER A 32 -9.34 3.75 -23.22
C SER A 32 -8.37 4.48 -24.15
N PHE A 33 -7.28 4.97 -23.56
CA PHE A 33 -6.23 5.79 -24.17
C PHE A 33 -5.97 5.41 -25.63
N PRO A 34 -6.42 6.20 -26.61
CA PRO A 34 -5.95 6.04 -27.97
C PRO A 34 -4.51 6.57 -27.96
N HIS A 35 -3.57 5.70 -28.34
CA HIS A 35 -2.12 5.93 -28.30
C HIS A 35 -1.55 6.01 -26.89
N SER A 36 -1.15 4.84 -26.39
CA SER A 36 0.22 4.69 -25.90
C SER A 36 1.17 5.26 -26.95
N HIS A 37 1.39 6.58 -26.90
CA HIS A 37 2.53 7.20 -27.54
C HIS A 37 3.72 6.36 -27.11
N ASP A 38 4.40 5.75 -28.07
CA ASP A 38 5.72 5.17 -27.88
C ASP A 38 6.57 6.26 -27.22
N PHE A 39 6.65 6.22 -25.90
CA PHE A 39 7.64 6.97 -25.15
C PHE A 39 8.95 6.42 -25.67
N SER A 40 9.57 7.19 -26.56
CA SER A 40 10.92 6.99 -27.06
C SER A 40 11.77 6.40 -25.93
N GLU A 41 12.30 5.20 -26.13
CA GLU A 41 13.02 4.36 -25.17
C GLU A 41 14.37 4.99 -24.75
N GLY A 42 14.36 6.26 -24.36
CA GLY A 42 15.47 6.93 -23.72
C GLY A 42 15.64 6.38 -22.30
N PRO A 43 16.88 6.17 -21.83
CA PRO A 43 17.11 5.81 -20.43
C PRO A 43 16.52 6.90 -19.51
N PRO A 44 15.87 6.51 -18.40
CA PRO A 44 15.25 7.48 -17.50
C PRO A 44 16.28 8.46 -16.95
N PRO A 45 15.93 9.75 -16.78
CA PRO A 45 16.86 10.76 -16.33
C PRO A 45 17.45 10.40 -14.96
N ALA A 46 18.76 10.58 -14.80
CA ALA A 46 19.49 10.14 -13.61
C ALA A 46 18.98 10.78 -12.31
N GLU A 47 18.39 11.97 -12.41
CA GLU A 47 17.80 12.71 -11.29
C GLU A 47 16.56 11.99 -10.73
N LEU A 48 15.67 11.52 -11.61
CA LEU A 48 14.49 10.73 -11.22
C LEU A 48 14.90 9.44 -10.49
N ILE A 49 15.93 8.75 -10.99
CA ILE A 49 16.45 7.53 -10.35
C ILE A 49 16.95 7.84 -8.94
N ARG A 50 17.60 8.99 -8.72
CA ARG A 50 18.10 9.41 -7.41
C ARG A 50 16.96 9.70 -6.44
N GLU A 51 15.93 10.42 -6.86
CA GLU A 51 14.75 10.73 -6.03
C GLU A 51 13.97 9.46 -5.64
N VAL A 52 13.76 8.54 -6.59
CA VAL A 52 13.09 7.25 -6.31
C VAL A 52 13.91 6.39 -5.35
N ARG A 53 15.25 6.41 -5.44
CA ARG A 53 16.10 5.66 -4.50
C ARG A 53 15.97 6.16 -3.06
N GLN A 54 15.75 7.46 -2.86
CA GLN A 54 15.55 8.02 -1.52
C GLN A 54 14.24 7.54 -0.87
N LEU A 55 13.20 7.25 -1.67
CA LEU A 55 11.93 6.70 -1.18
C LEU A 55 12.00 5.23 -0.75
N ARG A 56 13.03 4.48 -1.17
CA ARG A 56 13.16 3.04 -0.85
C ARG A 56 13.34 2.80 0.64
N CYS A 57 14.10 3.65 1.32
CA CYS A 57 14.36 3.49 2.75
C CYS A 57 13.08 3.64 3.59
N PRO A 58 12.31 4.75 3.50
CA PRO A 58 11.08 4.88 4.26
C PRO A 58 10.06 3.81 3.86
N LEU A 59 9.89 3.50 2.57
CA LEU A 59 9.00 2.40 2.14
C LEU A 59 9.41 1.05 2.73
N GLY A 60 10.71 0.76 2.74
CA GLY A 60 11.25 -0.45 3.37
C GLY A 60 10.94 -0.51 4.87
N VAL A 61 11.08 0.60 5.58
CA VAL A 61 10.71 0.70 7.01
C VAL A 61 9.20 0.49 7.20
N CYS A 62 8.35 1.13 6.39
CA CYS A 62 6.89 0.94 6.46
C CYS A 62 6.55 -0.56 6.23
N PHE A 63 7.18 -1.20 5.24
CA PHE A 63 6.95 -2.61 4.89
C PHE A 63 7.43 -3.59 5.97
N VAL A 64 8.65 -3.46 6.48
CA VAL A 64 9.19 -4.32 7.55
C VAL A 64 8.33 -4.21 8.80
N SER A 65 7.91 -3.00 9.15
CA SER A 65 7.09 -2.78 10.34
C SER A 65 5.69 -3.39 10.20
N PHE A 66 5.10 -3.31 9.00
CA PHE A 66 3.86 -4.00 8.68
C PHE A 66 4.01 -5.52 8.84
N LEU A 67 5.08 -6.11 8.31
CA LEU A 67 5.36 -7.54 8.48
C LEU A 67 5.50 -7.94 9.94
N LEU A 68 6.19 -7.15 10.76
CA LEU A 68 6.30 -7.40 12.20
C LEU A 68 4.95 -7.39 12.90
N CYS A 69 4.05 -6.48 12.52
CA CYS A 69 2.68 -6.47 13.03
C CYS A 69 1.91 -7.72 12.64
N VAL A 70 1.99 -8.13 11.36
CA VAL A 70 1.33 -9.35 10.86
C VAL A 70 1.86 -10.59 11.59
N LEU A 71 3.17 -10.72 11.75
CA LEU A 71 3.79 -11.83 12.47
C LEU A 71 3.36 -11.85 13.94
N SER A 72 3.33 -10.69 14.61
CA SER A 72 2.84 -10.61 15.98
C SER A 72 1.39 -11.06 16.11
N GLN A 73 0.52 -10.70 15.17
CA GLN A 73 -0.89 -11.15 15.17
C GLN A 73 -1.01 -12.64 14.86
N ALA A 74 -0.18 -13.16 13.94
CA ALA A 74 -0.12 -14.59 13.66
C ALA A 74 0.30 -15.41 14.89
N CYS A 75 1.29 -14.92 15.65
CA CYS A 75 1.67 -15.54 16.93
C CYS A 75 0.49 -15.57 17.91
N CYS A 76 -0.23 -14.45 18.09
CA CYS A 76 -1.42 -14.43 18.94
C CYS A 76 -2.51 -15.42 18.48
N ALA A 77 -2.71 -15.55 17.17
CA ALA A 77 -3.67 -16.52 16.62
C ALA A 77 -3.24 -17.97 16.92
N VAL A 78 -1.95 -18.29 16.77
CA VAL A 78 -1.40 -19.61 17.12
C VAL A 78 -1.56 -19.91 18.61
N ASP A 79 -1.22 -18.95 19.47
CA ASP A 79 -1.41 -19.06 20.92
C ASP A 79 -2.89 -19.26 21.27
N GLY A 80 -3.79 -18.54 20.59
CA GLY A 80 -5.23 -18.68 20.72
C GLY A 80 -5.74 -20.06 20.28
N TRP A 81 -5.21 -20.61 19.18
CA TRP A 81 -5.54 -21.96 18.72
C TRP A 81 -5.06 -23.04 19.70
N ASN A 82 -3.84 -22.89 20.21
CA ASN A 82 -3.30 -23.78 21.24
C ASN A 82 -4.17 -23.72 22.50
N LEU A 83 -4.57 -22.53 22.93
CA LEU A 83 -5.44 -22.33 24.08
C LEU A 83 -6.85 -22.89 23.86
N TYR A 84 -7.39 -22.76 22.65
CA TYR A 84 -8.70 -23.29 22.28
C TYR A 84 -8.69 -24.83 22.26
N GLY A 85 -7.63 -25.44 21.73
CA GLY A 85 -7.46 -26.89 21.64
C GLY A 85 -7.09 -27.57 22.95
N ALA A 86 -6.33 -26.90 23.82
CA ALA A 86 -5.95 -27.41 25.15
C ALA A 86 -7.14 -27.56 26.10
N GLY A 87 -8.27 -26.90 25.79
CA GLY A 87 -9.61 -27.26 26.24
C GLY A 87 -9.76 -27.70 27.69
N PRO A 88 -9.40 -26.89 28.71
CA PRO A 88 -9.90 -27.14 30.05
C PRO A 88 -11.44 -27.02 30.05
N ASP A 89 -12.09 -27.77 30.93
CA ASP A 89 -13.51 -27.60 31.22
C ASP A 89 -13.72 -26.20 31.81
N VAL A 90 -13.98 -25.24 30.93
CA VAL A 90 -14.22 -23.84 31.33
C VAL A 90 -15.54 -23.78 32.09
N PRO A 91 -15.55 -23.28 33.35
CA PRO A 91 -16.76 -23.09 34.13
C PRO A 91 -17.81 -22.32 33.35
N THR A 92 -19.08 -22.66 33.56
CA THR A 92 -20.21 -22.09 32.80
C THR A 92 -20.24 -20.56 32.81
N HIS A 93 -19.88 -19.94 33.94
CA HIS A 93 -19.84 -18.49 34.10
C HIS A 93 -18.64 -17.83 33.42
N CYS A 94 -17.59 -18.58 33.04
CA CYS A 94 -16.44 -18.08 32.28
C CYS A 94 -16.55 -18.35 30.77
N ARG A 95 -17.64 -18.99 30.30
CA ARG A 95 -17.89 -19.26 28.87
C ARG A 95 -17.85 -18.05 27.96
N PRO A 96 -18.27 -16.82 28.37
CA PRO A 96 -18.15 -15.65 27.51
C PRO A 96 -16.74 -15.41 26.97
N LEU A 97 -15.69 -15.68 27.78
CA LEU A 97 -14.30 -15.58 27.33
C LEU A 97 -13.95 -16.60 26.24
N LYS A 98 -14.47 -17.82 26.37
CA LYS A 98 -14.28 -18.88 25.35
C LYS A 98 -15.02 -18.55 24.05
N TYR A 99 -16.23 -17.99 24.14
CA TYR A 99 -16.96 -17.53 22.96
C TYR A 99 -16.24 -16.36 22.27
N TRP A 100 -15.76 -15.41 23.05
CA TRP A 100 -14.92 -14.33 22.52
C TRP A 100 -13.67 -14.88 21.83
N LEU A 101 -12.96 -15.85 22.42
CA LEU A 101 -11.80 -16.49 21.80
C LEU A 101 -12.17 -17.14 20.46
N SER A 102 -13.29 -17.85 20.39
CA SER A 102 -13.74 -18.47 19.13
C SER A 102 -14.06 -17.43 18.05
N ALA A 103 -14.70 -16.31 18.43
CA ALA A 103 -14.99 -15.21 17.53
C ALA A 103 -13.70 -14.50 17.07
N TYR A 104 -12.74 -14.30 17.98
CA TYR A 104 -11.40 -13.79 17.66
C TYR A 104 -10.71 -14.68 16.62
N LEU A 105 -10.62 -15.99 16.85
CA LEU A 105 -9.98 -16.91 15.92
C LEU A 105 -10.66 -16.91 14.55
N ALA A 106 -12.00 -16.96 14.51
CA ALA A 106 -12.74 -16.82 13.25
C ALA A 106 -12.45 -15.49 12.54
N SER A 107 -12.37 -14.39 13.28
CA SER A 107 -12.05 -13.06 12.74
C SER A 107 -10.62 -12.97 12.19
N THR A 108 -9.66 -13.72 12.74
CA THR A 108 -8.29 -13.75 12.20
C THR A 108 -8.18 -14.54 10.90
N LEU A 109 -9.07 -15.49 10.64
CA LEU A 109 -9.11 -16.27 9.40
C LEU A 109 -9.77 -15.50 8.24
N LEU A 110 -10.73 -14.63 8.53
CA LEU A 110 -11.47 -13.86 7.53
C LEU A 110 -10.59 -12.99 6.60
N PRO A 111 -9.60 -12.22 7.10
CA PRO A 111 -8.69 -11.45 6.26
C PRO A 111 -7.84 -12.29 5.31
N LEU A 112 -7.55 -13.55 5.65
CA LEU A 112 -6.78 -14.45 4.79
C LEU A 112 -7.55 -14.84 3.53
N THR A 113 -8.88 -14.87 3.58
CA THR A 113 -9.74 -15.34 2.48
C THR A 113 -10.43 -14.21 1.71
N THR A 114 -10.58 -13.03 2.31
CA THR A 114 -11.39 -11.94 1.74
C THR A 114 -10.54 -10.74 1.37
N SER A 115 -10.08 -9.96 2.37
CA SER A 115 -9.32 -8.74 2.16
C SER A 115 -8.51 -8.37 3.39
N MET A 116 -7.24 -8.02 3.16
CA MET A 116 -6.37 -7.46 4.20
C MET A 116 -6.86 -6.11 4.73
N ALA A 117 -7.69 -5.38 3.97
CA ALA A 117 -8.24 -4.10 4.42
C ALA A 117 -9.18 -4.25 5.63
N LEU A 118 -9.81 -5.42 5.80
CA LEU A 118 -10.68 -5.70 6.95
C LEU A 118 -9.91 -6.12 8.20
N ALA A 119 -8.63 -6.46 8.09
CA ALA A 119 -7.84 -6.96 9.22
C ALA A 119 -7.77 -5.95 10.37
N LEU A 120 -7.54 -4.67 10.05
CA LEU A 120 -7.40 -3.63 11.07
C LEU A 120 -8.74 -3.33 11.79
N PRO A 121 -9.86 -3.06 11.10
CA PRO A 121 -11.16 -2.88 11.77
C PRO A 121 -11.57 -4.10 12.61
N LEU A 122 -11.38 -5.32 12.10
CA LEU A 122 -11.70 -6.55 12.82
C LEU A 122 -10.82 -6.73 14.06
N GLY A 123 -9.52 -6.42 13.97
CA GLY A 123 -8.61 -6.44 15.11
C GLY A 123 -9.01 -5.45 16.20
N VAL A 124 -9.38 -4.22 15.83
CA VAL A 124 -9.88 -3.21 16.78
C VAL A 124 -11.19 -3.67 17.44
N LEU A 125 -12.12 -4.21 16.65
CA LEU A 125 -13.37 -4.76 17.18
C LEU A 125 -13.13 -5.92 18.14
N ALA A 126 -12.19 -6.82 17.82
CA ALA A 126 -11.83 -7.94 18.69
C ALA A 126 -11.24 -7.46 20.03
N MET A 127 -10.35 -6.45 20.02
CA MET A 127 -9.80 -5.85 21.24
C MET A 127 -10.89 -5.19 22.09
N ALA A 128 -11.77 -4.41 21.47
CA ALA A 128 -12.85 -3.70 22.16
C ALA A 128 -13.83 -4.70 22.80
N THR A 129 -14.27 -5.70 22.03
CA THR A 129 -15.15 -6.76 22.53
C THR A 129 -14.48 -7.63 23.59
N GLY A 130 -13.17 -7.87 23.51
CA GLY A 130 -12.42 -8.62 24.52
C GLY A 130 -12.38 -7.89 25.85
N THR A 131 -12.09 -6.60 25.82
CA THR A 131 -12.12 -5.72 27.01
C THR A 131 -13.52 -5.68 27.63
N LEU A 132 -14.56 -5.57 26.79
CA LEU A 132 -15.94 -5.57 27.25
C LEU A 132 -16.34 -6.90 27.88
N VAL A 133 -16.06 -8.03 27.22
CA VAL A 133 -16.35 -9.37 27.73
C VAL A 133 -15.62 -9.59 29.06
N ARG A 134 -14.36 -9.14 29.16
CA ARG A 134 -13.60 -9.19 30.42
C ARG A 134 -14.28 -8.39 31.52
N ALA A 135 -14.74 -7.17 31.23
CA ALA A 135 -15.45 -6.33 32.20
C ALA A 135 -16.79 -6.91 32.67
N LEU A 136 -17.47 -7.65 31.80
CA LEU A 136 -18.74 -8.31 32.11
C LEU A 136 -18.58 -9.70 32.76
N THR A 137 -17.38 -10.27 32.71
CA THR A 137 -17.10 -11.60 33.27
C THR A 137 -16.70 -11.48 34.75
N PRO A 138 -17.20 -12.36 35.65
CA PRO A 138 -16.83 -12.33 37.06
C PRO A 138 -15.32 -12.41 37.28
N ALA A 139 -14.81 -11.67 38.27
CA ALA A 139 -13.38 -11.66 38.60
C ALA A 139 -12.85 -13.04 39.07
N SER A 140 -13.72 -13.97 39.50
CA SER A 140 -13.36 -15.35 39.83
C SER A 140 -12.73 -16.09 38.64
N CYS A 141 -13.14 -15.77 37.41
CA CYS A 141 -12.59 -16.36 36.19
C CYS A 141 -11.09 -16.11 36.00
N LYS A 142 -10.53 -15.09 36.65
CA LYS A 142 -9.08 -14.87 36.69
C LYS A 142 -8.33 -16.03 37.36
N ASN A 143 -8.93 -16.64 38.38
CA ASN A 143 -8.33 -17.74 39.13
C ASN A 143 -8.70 -19.11 38.53
N GLU A 144 -9.93 -19.24 38.02
CA GLU A 144 -10.45 -20.51 37.49
C GLU A 144 -10.00 -20.78 36.04
N ALA A 145 -9.82 -19.73 35.24
CA ALA A 145 -9.38 -19.81 33.84
C ALA A 145 -8.29 -18.76 33.54
N PRO A 146 -7.13 -18.83 34.21
CA PRO A 146 -6.11 -17.78 34.15
C PRO A 146 -5.54 -17.58 32.75
N SER A 147 -5.41 -18.65 31.96
CA SER A 147 -4.88 -18.59 30.60
C SER A 147 -5.81 -17.84 29.64
N LEU A 148 -7.12 -18.10 29.69
CA LEU A 148 -8.13 -17.35 28.91
C LEU A 148 -8.16 -15.88 29.30
N TRP A 149 -8.10 -15.61 30.60
CA TRP A 149 -8.09 -14.23 31.10
C TRP A 149 -6.85 -13.47 30.64
N GLN A 150 -5.67 -14.06 30.81
CA GLN A 150 -4.40 -13.45 30.38
C GLN A 150 -4.32 -13.28 28.86
N PHE A 151 -4.90 -14.20 28.10
CA PHE A 151 -4.88 -14.11 26.65
C PHE A 151 -5.65 -12.88 26.13
N VAL A 152 -6.78 -12.51 26.75
CA VAL A 152 -7.48 -11.25 26.40
C VAL A 152 -6.55 -10.05 26.59
N ASP A 153 -5.79 -10.04 27.68
CA ASP A 153 -4.88 -8.94 28.03
C ASP A 153 -3.71 -8.87 27.06
N GLU A 154 -3.19 -10.02 26.66
CA GLU A 154 -2.12 -10.15 25.69
C GLU A 154 -2.55 -9.68 24.30
N VAL A 155 -3.72 -10.10 23.82
CA VAL A 155 -4.30 -9.64 22.55
C VAL A 155 -4.53 -8.13 22.60
N GLY A 156 -5.07 -7.60 23.69
CA GLY A 156 -5.27 -6.17 23.88
C GLY A 156 -3.97 -5.37 23.87
N ALA A 157 -2.97 -5.81 24.62
CA ALA A 157 -1.67 -5.14 24.72
C ALA A 157 -0.90 -5.18 23.40
N LYS A 158 -0.73 -6.37 22.80
CA LYS A 158 -0.04 -6.52 21.51
C LYS A 158 -0.78 -5.81 20.38
N GLY A 159 -2.11 -5.88 20.36
CA GLY A 159 -2.94 -5.18 19.39
C GLY A 159 -2.84 -3.66 19.52
N LEU A 160 -2.80 -3.11 20.74
CA LEU A 160 -2.60 -1.68 20.97
C LEU A 160 -1.21 -1.22 20.50
N VAL A 161 -0.15 -1.98 20.83
CA VAL A 161 1.22 -1.69 20.37
C VAL A 161 1.28 -1.69 18.85
N CYS A 162 0.70 -2.70 18.18
CA CYS A 162 0.63 -2.75 16.72
C CYS A 162 -0.14 -1.56 16.15
N LEU A 163 -1.30 -1.22 16.70
CA LEU A 163 -2.13 -0.12 16.23
C LEU A 163 -1.40 1.23 16.34
N VAL A 164 -0.87 1.55 17.52
CA VAL A 164 -0.14 2.80 17.75
C VAL A 164 1.12 2.87 16.90
N GLY A 165 1.87 1.77 16.80
CA GLY A 165 3.06 1.67 15.95
C GLY A 165 2.73 1.93 14.48
N LEU A 166 1.68 1.28 13.94
CA LEU A 166 1.23 1.49 12.57
C LEU A 166 0.74 2.92 12.32
N LEU A 167 0.06 3.56 13.27
CA LEU A 167 -0.37 4.96 13.15
C LEU A 167 0.82 5.92 13.12
N ILE A 168 1.81 5.72 13.98
CA ILE A 168 3.04 6.53 13.99
C ILE A 168 3.75 6.38 12.64
N ILE A 169 3.94 5.14 12.18
CA ILE A 169 4.61 4.86 10.92
C ILE A 169 3.82 5.44 9.75
N ALA A 170 2.51 5.24 9.70
CA ALA A 170 1.65 5.82 8.68
C ALA A 170 1.76 7.35 8.67
N GLY A 171 1.82 8.00 9.84
CA GLY A 171 2.06 9.43 9.98
C GLY A 171 3.42 9.88 9.45
N LEU A 172 4.49 9.13 9.75
CA LEU A 172 5.84 9.40 9.24
C LEU A 172 5.94 9.18 7.73
N CYS A 173 5.39 8.07 7.21
CA CYS A 173 5.28 7.78 5.79
C CYS A 173 4.44 8.89 5.12
N ALA A 174 3.35 9.36 5.76
CA ALA A 174 2.53 10.47 5.27
C ALA A 174 3.34 11.78 5.15
N ALA A 175 4.08 12.14 6.20
CA ALA A 175 4.87 13.36 6.25
C ALA A 175 6.08 13.39 5.31
N THR A 176 6.65 12.22 4.98
CA THR A 176 7.88 12.13 4.17
C THR A 176 7.61 11.73 2.72
N ILE A 177 6.77 10.72 2.49
CA ILE A 177 6.54 10.14 1.17
C ILE A 177 5.57 10.99 0.36
N PHE A 178 4.47 11.49 0.95
CA PHE A 178 3.47 12.23 0.16
C PHE A 178 4.01 13.54 -0.43
N PRO A 179 4.77 14.37 0.31
CA PRO A 179 5.36 15.56 -0.29
C PRO A 179 6.34 15.21 -1.40
N ALA A 180 7.15 14.16 -1.22
CA ALA A 180 8.09 13.70 -2.24
C ALA A 180 7.38 13.18 -3.49
N ILE A 181 6.32 12.38 -3.35
CA ILE A 181 5.49 11.94 -4.47
C ILE A 181 4.85 13.14 -5.17
N ARG A 182 4.29 14.11 -4.42
CA ARG A 182 3.71 15.32 -5.00
C ARG A 182 4.74 16.16 -5.74
N ALA A 183 5.96 16.25 -5.22
CA ALA A 183 7.06 16.96 -5.88
C ALA A 183 7.49 16.27 -7.18
N ILE A 184 7.58 14.94 -7.16
CA ILE A 184 7.86 14.13 -8.36
C ILE A 184 6.73 14.30 -9.39
N ASP A 185 5.47 14.20 -8.96
CA ASP A 185 4.31 14.35 -9.84
C ASP A 185 4.20 15.77 -10.42
N ALA A 186 4.48 16.80 -9.63
CA ALA A 186 4.53 18.18 -10.11
C ALA A 186 5.65 18.45 -11.13
N ARG A 187 6.77 17.71 -11.06
CA ARG A 187 7.90 17.84 -12.01
C ARG A 187 7.74 16.97 -13.24
N TRP A 188 7.39 15.70 -13.04
CA TRP A 188 7.46 14.64 -14.03
C TRP A 188 6.10 14.08 -14.45
N GLY A 189 5.00 14.55 -13.84
CA GLY A 189 3.64 14.16 -14.20
C GLY A 189 3.22 14.69 -15.57
N ALA A 190 2.02 14.32 -16.01
CA ALA A 190 1.51 14.64 -17.35
C ALA A 190 1.46 16.15 -17.66
N SER A 191 1.37 16.98 -16.62
CA SER A 191 1.40 18.45 -16.68
C SER A 191 2.67 19.05 -16.04
N GLY A 192 3.69 18.23 -15.83
CA GLY A 192 4.88 18.60 -15.06
C GLY A 192 5.80 19.57 -15.79
N SER A 193 6.51 20.39 -15.02
CA SER A 193 7.40 21.43 -15.56
C SER A 193 8.54 20.87 -16.42
N ALA A 194 8.97 19.63 -16.18
CA ALA A 194 10.02 18.99 -16.97
C ALA A 194 9.60 18.77 -18.44
N VAL A 195 8.30 18.56 -18.69
CA VAL A 195 7.78 18.46 -20.06
C VAL A 195 7.91 19.80 -20.77
N THR A 196 7.62 20.90 -20.06
CA THR A 196 7.76 22.26 -20.60
C THR A 196 9.22 22.62 -20.85
N GLU A 197 10.13 22.29 -19.92
CA GLU A 197 11.57 22.52 -20.06
C GLU A 197 12.17 21.75 -21.24
N VAL A 198 11.75 20.50 -21.47
CA VAL A 198 12.20 19.72 -22.64
C VAL A 198 11.65 20.30 -23.94
N ILE A 199 10.39 20.75 -23.97
CA ILE A 199 9.81 21.42 -25.14
C ILE A 199 10.54 22.74 -25.43
N GLU A 200 10.86 23.53 -24.41
CA GLU A 200 11.61 24.77 -24.54
C GLU A 200 13.05 24.50 -24.98
N ALA A 201 13.73 23.50 -24.42
CA ALA A 201 15.06 23.10 -24.85
C ALA A 201 15.09 22.65 -26.32
N ILE A 202 14.09 21.86 -26.77
CA ILE A 202 13.94 21.47 -28.19
C ILE A 202 13.65 22.69 -29.09
N ARG A 203 12.96 23.71 -28.55
CA ARG A 203 12.64 24.93 -29.29
C ARG A 203 13.82 25.89 -29.38
N GLU A 204 14.68 25.91 -28.36
CA GLU A 204 15.88 26.74 -28.28
C GLU A 204 17.08 26.11 -28.98
N ASP A 205 17.17 24.77 -29.05
CA ASP A 205 18.04 24.09 -30.00
C ASP A 205 17.57 24.48 -31.40
N GLN A 206 18.28 25.46 -31.99
CA GLN A 206 18.09 25.79 -33.39
C GLN A 206 18.17 24.50 -34.20
N PRO A 207 17.26 24.27 -35.16
CA PRO A 207 17.39 23.13 -36.05
C PRO A 207 18.81 23.18 -36.62
N PRO A 208 19.56 22.07 -36.57
CA PRO A 208 20.94 22.05 -37.01
C PRO A 208 21.00 22.71 -38.39
N GLU A 209 21.88 23.69 -38.57
CA GLU A 209 22.03 24.41 -39.82
C GLU A 209 22.36 23.38 -40.91
N VAL A 210 21.31 22.92 -41.59
CA VAL A 210 21.43 21.85 -42.56
C VAL A 210 22.24 22.44 -43.70
N SER A 211 23.48 21.96 -43.87
CA SER A 211 24.30 22.31 -45.02
C SER A 211 23.43 22.21 -46.29
N PRO A 212 23.49 23.19 -47.20
CA PRO A 212 22.66 23.19 -48.41
C PRO A 212 22.80 21.92 -49.25
N GLU A 213 23.89 21.15 -49.06
CA GLU A 213 24.12 19.86 -49.70
C GLU A 213 23.27 18.71 -49.12
N THR A 214 22.84 18.79 -47.86
CA THR A 214 22.00 17.75 -47.23
C THR A 214 20.50 18.02 -47.46
N ALA A 215 20.13 19.29 -47.64
CA ALA A 215 18.75 19.70 -47.96
C ALA A 215 18.31 19.23 -49.36
N SER A 216 19.23 19.22 -50.34
CA SER A 216 18.96 18.74 -51.70
C SER A 216 18.74 17.22 -51.77
N CYS A 217 19.43 16.43 -50.95
CA CYS A 217 19.23 14.98 -50.86
C CYS A 217 17.84 14.59 -50.31
N LEU A 218 17.32 15.31 -49.31
CA LEU A 218 16.01 15.04 -48.72
C LEU A 218 14.86 15.41 -49.68
N GLN A 219 15.02 16.47 -50.47
CA GLN A 219 14.05 16.84 -51.52
C GLN A 219 13.97 15.81 -52.64
N SER A 220 15.11 15.21 -53.04
CA SER A 220 15.13 14.14 -54.05
C SER A 220 14.47 12.84 -53.56
N LEU A 221 14.59 12.52 -52.27
CA LEU A 221 13.93 11.36 -51.66
C LEU A 221 12.41 11.53 -51.55
N ALA A 222 11.95 12.71 -51.16
CA ALA A 222 10.51 12.99 -51.06
C ALA A 222 9.80 12.94 -52.44
N THR A 223 10.47 13.38 -53.50
CA THR A 223 9.94 13.32 -54.87
C THR A 223 9.89 11.90 -55.43
N LEU A 224 10.80 11.02 -55.01
CA LEU A 224 10.82 9.60 -55.38
C LEU A 224 9.71 8.79 -54.71
N THR A 225 9.26 9.18 -53.52
CA THR A 225 8.19 8.47 -52.80
C THR A 225 6.77 8.92 -53.16
N SER A 226 6.63 10.03 -53.89
CA SER A 226 5.33 10.60 -54.29
C SER A 226 4.87 10.20 -55.71
N GLY A 227 5.62 9.33 -56.40
CA GLY A 227 5.27 8.80 -57.72
C GLY A 227 5.03 7.30 -57.66
#